data_AF-A0AB34GLJ3-F1
#
_entry.id   AF-A0AB34GLJ3-F1
#
_cell.length_a   1.000
_cell.length_b   1.000
_cell.length_c   1.000
_cell.angle_alpha   90.00
_cell.angle_beta   90.00
_cell.angle_gamma   90.00
#
_symmetry.space_group_name_H-M   'P 1'
#
loop_
_entity.id
_entity.type
_entity.pdbx_description
1 polymer ?
#
loop_
_entity_poly.entity_id
_entity_poly.type
_entity_poly.pdbx_seq_one_letter_code
_entity_poly.pdbx_strand_id
1 'polypeptide(L)' 'MWDLPAPGLEPALMRPGRIDRIIYVPLPDAATRREIFNLRFQSMPVSNDVDLNELILQTDTYSGAEVR' A
#
# COMPACT_ATOMS: atom_id res chain seq x y z
N MET A 1 -16.48 -14.22 8.37
CA MET A 1 -15.08 -14.68 8.14
C MET A 1 -14.09 -13.52 8.33
N TRP A 2 -14.35 -12.57 9.25
CA TRP A 2 -13.47 -11.40 9.48
C TRP A 2 -13.37 -11.00 10.97
N ASP A 3 -13.81 -11.86 11.90
CA ASP A 3 -13.82 -11.56 13.35
C ASP A 3 -12.67 -12.22 14.12
N LEU A 4 -11.68 -12.79 13.42
CA LEU A 4 -10.49 -13.32 14.09
C LEU A 4 -9.48 -12.18 14.30
N PRO A 5 -8.91 -12.05 15.52
CA PRO A 5 -7.90 -11.04 15.78
C PRO A 5 -6.74 -11.21 14.79
N ALA A 6 -6.19 -10.09 14.32
CA ALA A 6 -5.02 -10.10 13.47
C ALA A 6 -3.95 -11.00 14.11
N PRO A 7 -3.42 -12.01 13.38
CA PRO A 7 -2.48 -12.96 13.94
C PRO A 7 -1.28 -12.21 14.53
N GLY A 8 -0.99 -12.46 15.81
CA GLY A 8 0.10 -11.81 16.54
C GLY A 8 -0.30 -10.63 17.44
N LEU A 9 -1.59 -10.25 17.50
CA LEU A 9 -2.05 -9.21 18.43
C LEU A 9 -2.30 -9.76 19.84
N GLU A 10 -1.74 -9.11 20.87
CA GLU A 10 -1.93 -9.50 22.26
C GLU A 10 -3.38 -9.18 22.72
N PRO A 11 -4.11 -10.14 23.34
CA PRO A 11 -5.53 -9.95 23.68
C PRO A 11 -5.82 -8.78 24.61
N ALA A 12 -4.91 -8.40 25.50
CA ALA A 12 -5.12 -7.26 26.39
C ALA A 12 -5.13 -5.93 25.62
N LEU A 13 -4.48 -5.80 24.46
CA LEU A 13 -4.57 -4.59 23.63
C LEU A 13 -6.00 -4.32 23.11
N MET A 14 -6.84 -5.36 23.03
CA MET A 14 -8.24 -5.26 22.59
C MET A 14 -9.20 -4.86 23.71
N ARG A 15 -8.72 -4.64 24.94
CA ARG A 15 -9.59 -4.19 26.04
C ARG A 15 -10.06 -2.74 25.80
N PRO A 16 -11.29 -2.40 26.18
CA PRO A 16 -11.79 -1.03 26.08
C PRO A 16 -10.84 -0.01 26.72
N GLY A 17 -10.58 1.11 26.04
CA GLY A 17 -9.68 2.19 26.49
C GLY A 17 -8.20 2.02 26.12
N ARG A 18 -7.89 1.14 25.15
CA ARG A 18 -6.52 0.93 24.62
C ARG A 18 -6.48 1.16 23.11
N ILE A 19 -6.79 0.14 22.32
CA ILE A 19 -6.97 0.27 20.87
C ILE A 19 -8.45 0.44 20.60
N ASP A 20 -8.84 1.66 20.26
CA ASP A 20 -10.25 1.99 20.01
C ASP A 20 -10.68 1.70 18.58
N ARG A 21 -9.73 1.63 17.63
CA ARG A 21 -10.00 1.40 16.21
C ARG A 21 -8.91 0.57 15.56
N ILE A 22 -9.34 -0.37 14.72
CA ILE A 22 -8.46 -1.08 13.78
C ILE A 22 -8.80 -0.56 12.39
N ILE A 23 -7.79 -0.01 11.71
CA ILE A 23 -7.93 0.48 10.34
C ILE A 23 -7.12 -0.44 9.45
N TYR A 24 -7.81 -1.08 8.51
CA TYR A 24 -7.15 -1.88 7.48
C TYR A 24 -6.65 -0.99 6.36
N VAL A 25 -5.39 -1.18 5.96
CA VAL A 25 -4.80 -0.52 4.81
C VAL A 25 -4.55 -1.59 3.74
N PRO A 26 -5.31 -1.60 2.64
CA PRO A 26 -5.09 -2.56 1.57
C PRO A 26 -3.81 -2.24 0.79
N LEU A 27 -3.39 -3.19 -0.06
CA LEU A 27 -2.41 -2.89 -1.11
C LEU A 27 -2.92 -1.75 -2.01
N PRO A 28 -2.02 -0.90 -2.54
CA PRO A 28 -2.41 0.16 -3.44
C PRO A 28 -3.02 -0.41 -4.72
N ASP A 29 -4.13 0.16 -5.16
CA ASP A 29 -4.71 -0.13 -6.46
C ASP A 29 -3.90 0.52 -7.60
N ALA A 30 -4.29 0.23 -8.85
CA ALA A 30 -3.58 0.74 -10.02
C ALA A 30 -3.53 2.28 -10.08
N ALA A 31 -4.57 2.96 -9.62
CA ALA A 31 -4.62 4.42 -9.57
C ALA A 31 -3.64 4.97 -8.52
N THR A 32 -3.62 4.36 -7.34
CA THR A 32 -2.71 4.71 -6.26
C THR A 32 -1.26 4.47 -6.67
N ARG A 33 -0.94 3.33 -7.32
CA ARG A 33 0.41 3.06 -7.83
C ARG A 33 0.84 4.06 -8.89
N ARG A 34 -0.06 4.49 -9.77
CA ARG A 34 0.21 5.57 -10.74
C ARG A 34 0.64 6.86 -10.05
N GLU A 35 -0.05 7.27 -9.00
CA GLU A 35 0.30 8.47 -8.24
C GLU A 35 1.66 8.34 -7.54
N ILE A 36 1.97 7.17 -6.97
CA ILE A 36 3.28 6.91 -6.37
C ILE A 36 4.39 7.07 -7.41
N PHE A 37 4.24 6.46 -8.59
CA PHE A 37 5.21 6.60 -9.67
C PHE A 37 5.33 8.04 -10.17
N ASN A 38 4.20 8.76 -10.35
CA ASN A 38 4.23 10.16 -10.76
C ASN A 38 5.01 11.04 -9.78
N LEU A 39 4.74 10.90 -8.47
CA LEU A 39 5.48 11.62 -7.43
C LEU A 39 6.97 11.27 -7.46
N ARG A 40 7.30 10.01 -7.72
CA ARG A 40 8.68 9.54 -7.77
C ARG A 40 9.41 10.06 -9.00
N PHE A 41 8.78 10.04 -10.18
CA PHE A 41 9.32 10.52 -11.44
C PHE A 41 9.54 12.03 -11.45
N GLN A 42 8.77 12.80 -10.68
CA GLN A 42 9.05 14.23 -10.47
C GLN A 42 10.41 14.49 -9.80
N SER A 43 10.95 13.51 -9.07
CA SER A 43 12.22 13.65 -8.35
C SER A 43 13.47 13.21 -9.12
N MET A 44 13.33 12.70 -10.35
CA MET A 44 14.46 12.20 -11.15
C MET A 44 14.23 12.31 -12.67
N PRO A 45 15.29 12.33 -13.49
CA PRO A 45 15.14 12.18 -14.94
C PRO A 45 14.59 10.80 -15.30
N VAL A 46 13.57 10.74 -16.16
CA VAL A 46 12.98 9.50 -16.68
C VAL A 46 13.07 9.56 -18.20
N SER A 47 13.49 8.45 -18.84
CA SER A 47 13.54 8.36 -20.31
C SER A 47 12.13 8.39 -20.89
N ASN A 48 11.98 8.94 -22.11
CA ASN A 48 10.73 8.87 -22.87
C ASN A 48 10.34 7.43 -23.25
N ASP A 49 11.27 6.48 -23.15
CA ASP A 49 11.03 5.06 -23.46
C ASP A 49 10.34 4.32 -22.30
N VAL A 50 10.12 4.97 -21.15
CA VAL A 50 9.48 4.36 -19.99
C VAL A 50 7.96 4.44 -20.13
N ASP A 51 7.30 3.27 -20.24
CA ASP A 51 5.84 3.18 -20.20
C ASP A 51 5.34 2.99 -18.76
N LEU A 52 4.73 4.04 -18.21
CA LEU A 52 4.15 4.02 -16.88
C LEU A 52 2.99 3.01 -16.74
N ASN A 53 2.22 2.77 -17.81
CA ASN A 53 1.12 1.81 -17.75
C ASN A 53 1.62 0.38 -17.63
N GLU A 54 2.74 0.05 -18.28
CA GLU A 54 3.37 -1.26 -18.15
C GLU A 54 3.85 -1.49 -16.71
N LEU A 55 4.52 -0.49 -16.11
CA LEU A 55 4.96 -0.56 -14.72
C LEU A 55 3.80 -0.76 -13.74
N ILE A 56 2.67 -0.08 -13.94
CA ILE A 56 1.48 -0.24 -13.10
C ILE A 56 0.91 -1.66 -13.22
N LEU A 57 0.92 -2.23 -14.43
CA LEU A 57 0.41 -3.58 -14.69
C LEU A 57 1.26 -4.66 -14.01
N GLN A 58 2.58 -4.50 -14.04
CA GLN A 58 3.54 -5.45 -13.48
C GLN A 58 3.65 -5.40 -11.93
N THR A 59 3.03 -4.42 -11.28
CA THR A 59 3.17 -4.17 -9.83
C THR A 59 1.87 -4.34 -9.04
N ASP A 60 0.93 -5.14 -9.54
CA ASP A 60 -0.41 -5.32 -8.94
C ASP A 60 -0.43 -5.86 -7.51
N THR A 61 0.61 -6.60 -7.13
CA THR A 61 0.79 -7.21 -5.81
C THR A 61 1.71 -6.41 -4.90
N TYR A 62 2.25 -5.29 -5.37
CA TYR A 62 3.28 -4.55 -4.65
C TYR A 62 2.66 -3.65 -3.58
N SER A 63 3.29 -3.61 -2.42
CA SER A 63 3.05 -2.62 -1.38
C SER A 63 3.51 -1.23 -1.82
N GLY A 64 3.03 -0.17 -1.16
CA GLY A 64 3.48 1.18 -1.46
C GLY A 64 4.98 1.42 -1.28
N ALA A 65 5.67 0.59 -0.47
CA ALA A 65 7.11 0.66 -0.29
C ALA A 65 7.90 0.04 -1.47
N GLU A 66 7.35 -1.00 -2.10
CA GLU A 66 7.97 -1.68 -3.25
C GLU A 66 7.77 -0.89 -4.56
N VAL A 67 6.75 -0.05 -4.64
CA VAL A 67 6.49 0.85 -5.79
C VAL A 67 7.36 2.12 -5.76
N ARG A 68 7.99 2.44 -4.62
CA ARG A 68 8.70 3.71 -4.37
C ARG A 68 10.07 3.83 -5.07
#